data_AF-A0AAD5B7F3-F1
#
_entry.id   AF-A0AAD5B7F3-F1
#
_cell.length_a   1.000
_cell.length_b   1.000
_cell.length_c   1.000
_cell.angle_alpha   90.00
_cell.angle_beta   90.00
_cell.angle_gamma   90.00
#
_symmetry.space_group_name_H-M   'P 1'
#
loop_
_entity.id
_entity.type
_entity.pdbx_description
1 polymer ?
#
loop_
_entity_poly.entity_id
_entity_poly.type
_entity_poly.pdbx_seq_one_letter_code
_entity_poly.pdbx_strand_id
1 'polypeptide(L)'
;MRGGKRREEERKGQEIREERIDKIAKKFKHEAEQEEELQKLKPHPEEHYIKNAAVLPKFRPRPAAFASSAPLRKSNAASLRETPLKIHNLSVPEYQRLYHSVVDMMLVKLNGEPHVYSMQLGLRIKQRLWRALKCPSIIESRQLYKNEQTYYSEIFSIPSKTSFAPCYIVDVSEEPMPEQPERKSEKAFLI
;
A
#
# COMPACT_ATOMS: atom_id res chain seq x y z
N MET A 1 -8.43 -63.19 -42.51
CA MET A 1 -8.64 -61.72 -42.59
C MET A 1 -8.64 -61.09 -41.18
N ARG A 2 -7.48 -60.74 -40.60
CA ARG A 2 -7.40 -60.05 -39.27
C ARG A 2 -6.25 -59.02 -39.19
N GLY A 3 -5.92 -58.38 -40.31
CA GLY A 3 -4.82 -57.38 -40.39
C GLY A 3 -5.27 -55.91 -40.46
N GLY A 4 -6.54 -55.64 -40.79
CA GLY A 4 -7.05 -54.28 -41.03
C GLY A 4 -7.37 -53.49 -39.76
N LYS A 5 -7.92 -54.15 -38.73
CA LYS A 5 -8.42 -53.45 -37.52
C LYS A 5 -7.32 -52.81 -36.66
N ARG A 6 -6.13 -53.44 -36.54
CA ARG A 6 -5.01 -52.89 -35.75
C ARG A 6 -4.43 -51.61 -36.35
N ARG A 7 -4.31 -51.53 -37.68
CA ARG A 7 -3.75 -50.34 -38.36
C ARG A 7 -4.68 -49.14 -38.30
N GLU A 8 -5.98 -49.36 -38.20
CA GLU A 8 -6.95 -48.26 -38.10
C GLU A 8 -7.03 -47.68 -36.68
N GLU A 9 -6.90 -48.52 -35.65
CA GLU A 9 -6.81 -48.07 -34.25
C GLU A 9 -5.53 -47.29 -33.96
N GLU A 10 -4.39 -47.69 -34.55
CA GLU A 10 -3.13 -46.94 -34.46
C GLU A 10 -3.22 -45.55 -35.11
N ARG A 11 -3.88 -45.44 -36.27
CA ARG A 11 -4.14 -44.15 -36.93
C ARG A 11 -5.04 -43.24 -36.10
N LYS A 12 -6.13 -43.78 -35.55
CA LYS A 12 -7.03 -43.03 -34.65
C LYS A 12 -6.31 -42.58 -33.38
N GLY A 13 -5.44 -43.41 -32.82
CA GLY A 13 -4.62 -43.06 -31.66
C GLY A 13 -3.58 -41.97 -31.96
N GLN A 14 -3.04 -41.94 -33.17
CA GLN A 14 -2.10 -40.92 -33.62
C GLN A 14 -2.78 -39.57 -33.90
N GLU A 15 -3.96 -39.59 -34.53
CA GLU A 15 -4.78 -38.41 -34.79
C GLU A 15 -5.22 -37.71 -33.48
N ILE A 16 -5.60 -38.48 -32.45
CA ILE A 16 -5.95 -37.93 -31.13
C ILE A 16 -4.74 -37.28 -30.44
N ARG A 17 -3.52 -37.79 -30.69
CA ARG A 17 -2.29 -37.19 -30.13
C ARG A 17 -1.94 -35.88 -30.82
N GLU A 18 -2.06 -35.83 -32.15
CA GLU A 18 -1.83 -34.61 -32.93
C GLU A 18 -2.83 -33.51 -32.57
N GLU A 19 -4.13 -33.85 -32.43
CA GLU A 19 -5.17 -32.90 -32.01
C GLU A 19 -4.90 -32.32 -30.61
N ARG A 20 -4.34 -33.13 -29.70
CA ARG A 20 -3.94 -32.67 -28.36
C ARG A 20 -2.77 -31.70 -28.41
N ILE A 21 -1.78 -31.95 -29.27
CA ILE A 21 -0.61 -31.09 -29.45
C ILE A 21 -1.04 -29.72 -30.01
N ASP A 22 -1.94 -29.71 -31.00
CA ASP A 22 -2.47 -28.48 -31.58
C ASP A 22 -3.28 -27.65 -30.57
N LYS A 23 -4.08 -28.30 -29.72
CA LYS A 23 -4.81 -27.61 -28.64
C LYS A 23 -3.86 -26.97 -27.63
N ILE A 24 -2.77 -27.66 -27.28
CA ILE A 24 -1.76 -27.13 -26.37
C ILE A 24 -1.02 -25.94 -27.01
N ALA A 25 -0.62 -26.04 -28.28
CA ALA A 25 0.05 -24.96 -28.99
C ALA A 25 -0.82 -23.69 -29.10
N LYS A 26 -2.11 -23.86 -29.39
CA LYS A 26 -3.09 -22.75 -29.43
C LYS A 26 -3.26 -22.10 -28.05
N LYS A 27 -3.26 -22.89 -26.98
CA LYS A 27 -3.34 -22.39 -25.60
C LYS A 27 -2.12 -21.54 -25.24
N PHE A 28 -0.91 -22.03 -25.53
CA PHE A 28 0.33 -21.28 -25.28
C PHE A 28 0.38 -19.97 -26.07
N LYS A 29 -0.11 -19.96 -27.31
CA LYS A 29 -0.15 -18.75 -28.14
C LYS A 29 -1.11 -17.69 -27.56
N HIS A 30 -2.29 -18.12 -27.12
CA HIS A 30 -3.27 -17.22 -26.50
C HIS A 30 -2.80 -16.71 -25.12
N GLU A 31 -2.10 -17.52 -24.34
CA GLU A 31 -1.51 -17.08 -23.06
C GLU A 31 -0.40 -16.04 -23.29
N ALA A 32 0.45 -16.20 -24.29
CA ALA A 32 1.48 -15.23 -24.65
C ALA A 32 0.89 -13.89 -25.14
N GLU A 33 -0.15 -13.93 -25.97
CA GLU A 33 -0.86 -12.74 -26.44
C GLU A 33 -1.57 -12.02 -25.27
N GLN A 34 -2.15 -12.75 -24.31
CA GLN A 34 -2.70 -12.16 -23.09
C GLN A 34 -1.63 -11.51 -22.21
N GLU A 35 -0.46 -12.14 -22.06
CA GLU A 35 0.64 -11.58 -21.27
C GLU A 35 1.19 -10.30 -21.91
N GLU A 36 1.29 -10.24 -23.24
CA GLU A 36 1.70 -9.05 -23.98
C GLU A 36 0.71 -7.88 -23.80
N GLU A 37 -0.60 -8.15 -23.87
CA GLU A 37 -1.64 -7.14 -23.61
C GLU A 37 -1.63 -6.68 -22.15
N LEU A 38 -1.39 -7.59 -21.18
CA LEU A 38 -1.18 -7.26 -19.77
C LEU A 38 0.06 -6.37 -19.55
N GLN A 39 1.12 -6.57 -20.33
CA GLN A 39 2.30 -5.71 -20.29
C GLN A 39 2.03 -4.32 -20.89
N LYS A 40 1.26 -4.22 -21.98
CA LYS A 40 0.83 -2.93 -22.56
C LYS A 40 -0.12 -2.15 -21.64
N LEU A 41 -0.92 -2.87 -20.84
CA LEU A 41 -1.84 -2.28 -19.87
C LEU A 41 -1.18 -1.85 -18.55
N LYS A 42 0.11 -2.13 -18.34
CA LYS A 42 0.86 -1.50 -17.23
C LYS A 42 1.20 -0.07 -17.64
N PRO A 43 0.51 0.98 -17.12
CA PRO A 43 1.00 2.33 -17.28
C PRO A 43 2.41 2.39 -16.69
N HIS A 44 3.38 2.90 -17.46
CA HIS A 44 4.74 3.17 -17.00
C HIS A 44 4.62 4.14 -15.81
N PRO A 45 4.82 3.69 -14.56
CA PRO A 45 4.51 4.50 -13.39
C PRO A 45 5.59 5.55 -13.12
N GLU A 46 6.50 5.81 -14.07
CA GLU A 46 7.60 6.74 -13.84
C GLU A 46 7.21 8.15 -14.28
N GLU A 47 6.56 8.32 -15.44
CA GLU A 47 6.32 9.65 -16.01
C GLU A 47 5.31 10.50 -15.21
N HIS A 48 4.24 9.89 -14.70
CA HIS A 48 3.22 10.61 -13.92
C HIS A 48 3.67 10.94 -12.50
N TYR A 49 4.55 10.15 -11.91
CA TYR A 49 5.00 10.31 -10.53
C TYR A 49 6.15 11.32 -10.41
N ILE A 50 6.95 11.49 -11.47
CA ILE A 50 8.04 12.48 -11.51
C ILE A 50 7.49 13.92 -11.46
N LYS A 51 6.34 14.19 -12.10
CA LYS A 51 5.79 15.56 -12.19
C LYS A 51 5.41 16.17 -10.83
N ASN A 52 5.02 15.34 -9.85
CA ASN A 52 4.59 15.77 -8.52
C ASN A 52 5.63 15.49 -7.42
N ALA A 53 6.83 15.01 -7.79
CA ALA A 53 7.86 14.70 -6.82
C ALA A 53 8.41 15.99 -6.19
N ALA A 54 8.34 16.09 -4.86
CA ALA A 54 8.99 17.18 -4.13
C ALA A 54 10.51 17.12 -4.39
N VAL A 55 11.10 18.25 -4.80
CA VAL A 55 12.56 18.36 -4.94
C VAL A 55 13.18 18.39 -3.55
N LEU A 56 13.60 17.23 -3.07
CA LEU A 56 14.30 17.13 -1.80
C LEU A 56 15.70 17.76 -1.94
N PRO A 57 16.14 18.58 -0.98
CA PRO A 57 17.50 19.08 -0.98
C PRO A 57 18.47 17.89 -0.95
N LYS A 58 19.54 17.96 -1.75
CA LYS A 58 20.60 16.94 -1.74
C LYS A 58 21.04 16.70 -0.30
N PHE A 59 20.88 15.46 0.18
CA PHE A 59 21.29 15.08 1.53
C PHE A 59 22.76 15.44 1.72
N ARG A 60 23.02 16.48 2.51
CA ARG A 60 24.38 16.80 2.96
C ARG A 60 24.61 15.98 4.22
N PRO A 61 25.49 14.96 4.20
CA PRO A 61 25.88 14.30 5.44
C PRO A 61 26.37 15.38 6.40
N ARG A 62 25.86 15.31 7.64
CA ARG A 62 26.16 16.29 8.69
C ARG A 62 27.68 16.45 8.82
N PRO A 63 28.23 17.68 8.72
CA PRO A 63 29.66 17.90 8.93
C PRO A 63 30.06 17.38 10.31
N ALA A 64 31.16 16.62 10.39
CA ALA A 64 31.64 16.00 11.63
C ALA A 64 31.83 17.02 12.78
N ALA A 65 32.05 18.29 12.46
CA ALA A 65 32.16 19.39 13.42
C ALA A 65 30.90 19.60 14.30
N PHE A 66 29.70 19.21 13.83
CA PHE A 66 28.45 19.31 14.60
C PHE A 66 28.19 18.11 15.52
N ALA A 67 29.07 17.10 15.54
CA ALA A 67 28.92 15.94 16.41
C ALA A 67 29.34 16.22 17.88
N SER A 68 29.96 17.36 18.16
CA SER A 68 30.62 17.63 19.45
C SER A 68 29.77 18.32 20.52
N SER A 69 28.56 18.83 20.21
CA SER A 69 27.77 19.62 21.18
C SER A 69 26.46 18.98 21.65
N ALA A 70 26.10 17.81 21.12
CA ALA A 70 24.98 17.04 21.67
C ALA A 70 25.52 16.10 22.76
N PRO A 71 24.89 15.97 23.93
CA PRO A 71 25.23 14.93 24.88
C PRO A 71 25.06 13.59 24.17
N LEU A 72 26.21 13.02 23.81
CA LEU A 72 26.33 11.77 23.09
C LEU A 72 25.82 10.69 24.04
N ARG A 73 24.54 10.31 23.92
CA ARG A 73 24.14 8.97 24.35
C ARG A 73 25.10 8.04 23.61
N LYS A 74 25.95 7.35 24.37
CA LYS A 74 26.92 6.38 23.87
C LYS A 74 26.15 5.26 23.16
N SER A 75 25.76 5.49 21.91
CA SER A 75 25.31 4.41 21.03
C SER A 75 26.58 3.66 20.63
N ASN A 76 26.80 2.54 21.30
CA ASN A 76 27.86 1.60 20.98
C ASN A 76 27.78 1.25 19.48
N ALA A 77 28.68 1.81 18.68
CA ALA A 77 28.82 1.51 17.26
C ALA A 77 29.21 0.04 16.98
N ALA A 78 29.49 -0.74 18.02
CA ALA A 78 29.72 -2.19 17.98
C ALA A 78 28.43 -3.03 18.11
N SER A 79 27.25 -2.42 18.22
CA SER A 79 25.95 -3.11 18.32
C SER A 79 24.96 -2.66 17.25
N LEU A 80 25.42 -2.37 16.02
CA LEU A 80 24.56 -2.41 14.85
C LEU A 80 24.31 -3.88 14.43
N ARG A 81 23.93 -4.72 15.40
CA ARG A 81 23.16 -5.92 15.06
C ARG A 81 21.87 -5.35 14.47
N GLU A 82 21.66 -5.55 13.18
CA GLU A 82 20.46 -5.13 12.46
C GLU A 82 19.23 -5.57 13.25
N THR A 83 18.71 -4.69 14.10
CA THR A 83 17.46 -4.97 14.78
C THR A 83 16.43 -5.01 13.67
N PRO A 84 15.70 -6.13 13.49
CA PRO A 84 14.74 -6.24 12.42
C PRO A 84 13.74 -5.08 12.52
N LEU A 85 13.37 -4.50 11.38
CA LEU A 85 12.45 -3.38 11.30
C LEU A 85 11.16 -3.72 12.06
N LYS A 86 10.80 -2.87 13.02
CA LYS A 86 9.55 -2.97 13.76
C LYS A 86 8.70 -1.72 13.54
N ILE A 87 7.40 -1.94 13.37
CA ILE A 87 6.37 -0.91 13.21
C ILE A 87 5.46 -1.02 14.44
N HIS A 88 5.40 0.01 15.29
CA HIS A 88 4.65 -0.02 16.56
C HIS A 88 4.98 -1.23 17.45
N ASN A 89 6.27 -1.59 17.57
CA ASN A 89 6.76 -2.77 18.28
C ASN A 89 6.36 -4.13 17.68
N LEU A 90 5.68 -4.15 16.52
CA LEU A 90 5.36 -5.34 15.75
C LEU A 90 6.39 -5.55 14.65
N SER A 91 6.68 -6.79 14.28
CA SER A 91 7.38 -7.07 13.02
C SER A 91 6.53 -6.62 11.81
N VAL A 92 7.16 -6.40 10.66
CA VAL A 92 6.46 -6.05 9.41
C VAL A 92 5.29 -7.01 9.09
N PRO A 93 5.44 -8.35 9.10
CA PRO A 93 4.32 -9.24 8.78
C PRO A 93 3.21 -9.22 9.83
N GLU A 94 3.54 -8.99 11.11
CA GLU A 94 2.52 -8.81 12.15
C GLU A 94 1.72 -7.53 11.95
N TYR A 95 2.40 -6.43 11.63
CA TYR A 95 1.75 -5.16 11.32
C TYR A 95 0.85 -5.29 10.09
N GLN A 96 1.30 -5.94 9.02
CA GLN A 96 0.50 -6.18 7.82
C GLN A 96 -0.77 -6.97 8.13
N ARG A 97 -0.67 -8.07 8.90
CA ARG A 97 -1.85 -8.85 9.32
C ARG A 97 -2.84 -7.99 10.12
N LEU A 98 -2.33 -7.20 11.07
CA LEU A 98 -3.18 -6.28 11.84
C LEU A 98 -3.84 -5.24 10.94
N TYR A 99 -3.08 -4.63 10.02
CA TYR A 99 -3.59 -3.64 9.08
C TYR A 99 -4.74 -4.21 8.25
N HIS A 100 -4.52 -5.33 7.56
CA HIS A 100 -5.54 -5.98 6.74
C HIS A 100 -6.78 -6.39 7.55
N SER A 101 -6.58 -6.94 8.75
CA SER A 101 -7.71 -7.31 9.61
C SER A 101 -8.60 -6.12 10.00
N VAL A 102 -8.03 -4.91 10.10
CA VAL A 102 -8.78 -3.71 10.50
C VAL A 102 -9.35 -2.97 9.30
N VAL A 103 -8.58 -2.87 8.22
CA VAL A 103 -8.84 -1.97 7.10
C VAL A 103 -9.73 -2.63 6.05
N ASP A 104 -9.49 -3.89 5.71
CA ASP A 104 -10.14 -4.53 4.56
C ASP A 104 -11.67 -4.60 4.74
N MET A 105 -12.13 -4.91 5.97
CA MET A 105 -13.55 -4.90 6.33
C MET A 105 -14.23 -3.53 6.18
N MET A 106 -13.47 -2.43 6.14
CA MET A 106 -13.99 -1.07 5.98
C MET A 106 -13.93 -0.58 4.54
N LEU A 107 -13.12 -1.23 3.70
CA LEU A 107 -12.96 -0.90 2.30
C LEU A 107 -13.94 -1.66 1.41
N VAL A 108 -14.65 -2.65 1.93
CA VAL A 108 -15.63 -3.45 1.18
C VAL A 108 -17.02 -3.32 1.80
N LYS A 109 -18.02 -3.02 0.97
CA LYS A 109 -19.43 -2.98 1.34
C LYS A 109 -19.98 -4.39 1.55
N LEU A 110 -21.16 -4.52 2.17
CA LEU A 110 -21.84 -5.81 2.35
C LEU A 110 -22.17 -6.55 1.04
N ASN A 111 -22.32 -5.82 -0.07
CA ASN A 111 -22.55 -6.37 -1.40
C ASN A 111 -21.23 -6.77 -2.13
N GLY A 112 -20.08 -6.69 -1.46
CA GLY A 112 -18.77 -7.02 -2.02
C GLY A 112 -18.13 -5.91 -2.85
N GLU A 113 -18.81 -4.77 -3.06
CA GLU A 113 -18.23 -3.65 -3.79
C GLU A 113 -17.24 -2.86 -2.93
N PRO A 114 -16.16 -2.31 -3.52
CA PRO A 114 -15.29 -1.40 -2.80
C PRO A 114 -16.03 -0.13 -2.36
N HIS A 115 -15.74 0.35 -1.16
CA HIS A 115 -16.16 1.65 -0.67
C HIS A 115 -15.42 2.76 -1.44
N VAL A 116 -16.18 3.75 -1.93
CA VAL A 116 -15.57 5.00 -2.41
C VAL A 116 -14.85 5.65 -1.24
N TYR A 117 -13.58 5.98 -1.42
CA TYR A 117 -12.79 6.61 -0.37
C TYR A 117 -13.34 8.00 -0.07
N SER A 118 -13.53 8.29 1.21
CA SER A 118 -13.98 9.60 1.70
C SER A 118 -13.18 10.00 2.93
N MET A 119 -13.12 11.29 3.21
CA MET A 119 -12.42 11.80 4.40
C MET A 119 -12.94 11.15 5.68
N GLN A 120 -14.26 11.02 5.81
CA GLN A 120 -14.89 10.36 6.96
C GLN A 120 -14.53 8.87 7.05
N LEU A 121 -14.39 8.17 5.92
CA LEU A 121 -13.92 6.78 5.91
C LEU A 121 -12.46 6.70 6.39
N GLY A 122 -11.58 7.57 5.88
CA GLY A 122 -10.19 7.68 6.29
C GLY A 122 -10.03 7.93 7.78
N LEU A 123 -10.79 8.88 8.35
CA LEU A 123 -10.78 9.17 9.78
C LEU A 123 -11.23 7.95 10.62
N ARG A 124 -12.27 7.23 10.17
CA ARG A 124 -12.72 6.01 10.87
C ARG A 124 -11.67 4.90 10.80
N ILE A 125 -11.03 4.70 9.65
CA ILE A 125 -9.94 3.73 9.48
C ILE A 125 -8.78 4.07 10.42
N LYS A 126 -8.34 5.34 10.41
CA LYS A 126 -7.27 5.85 11.30
C LYS A 126 -7.61 5.59 12.76
N GLN A 127 -8.84 5.89 13.17
CA GLN A 127 -9.30 5.66 14.54
C GLN A 127 -9.29 4.18 14.94
N ARG A 128 -9.68 3.26 14.05
CA ARG A 128 -9.65 1.83 14.35
C ARG A 128 -8.22 1.30 14.47
N LEU A 129 -7.34 1.69 13.54
CA LEU A 129 -5.92 1.32 13.60
C LEU A 129 -5.26 1.85 14.87
N TRP A 130 -5.53 3.10 15.25
CA TRP A 130 -5.01 3.70 16.49
C TRP A 130 -5.35 2.88 17.74
N ARG A 131 -6.58 2.37 17.81
CA ARG A 131 -7.03 1.50 18.91
C ARG A 131 -6.36 0.12 18.84
N ALA A 132 -6.32 -0.49 17.66
CA ALA A 132 -5.74 -1.81 17.47
C ALA A 132 -4.24 -1.84 17.82
N LEU A 133 -3.51 -0.77 17.47
CA LEU A 133 -2.10 -0.59 17.77
C LEU A 133 -1.82 -0.10 19.20
N LYS A 134 -2.87 0.14 20.00
CA LYS A 134 -2.80 0.69 21.36
C LYS A 134 -1.95 1.96 21.43
N CYS A 135 -2.12 2.84 20.45
CA CYS A 135 -1.43 4.11 20.41
C CYS A 135 -1.80 4.98 21.63
N PRO A 136 -0.85 5.79 22.14
CA PRO A 136 -1.06 6.60 23.33
C PRO A 136 -2.11 7.69 23.09
N SER A 137 -2.69 8.18 24.17
CA SER A 137 -3.46 9.44 24.11
C SER A 137 -2.52 10.61 24.36
N ILE A 138 -2.59 11.64 23.53
CA ILE A 138 -1.89 12.91 23.75
C ILE A 138 -2.84 13.83 24.53
N ILE A 139 -2.41 14.27 25.72
CA ILE A 139 -3.15 15.26 26.53
C ILE A 139 -2.39 16.57 26.53
N GLU A 140 -3.08 17.64 26.15
CA GLU A 140 -2.60 19.01 26.29
C GLU A 140 -3.03 19.54 27.66
N SER A 141 -2.05 19.95 28.47
CA SER A 141 -2.29 20.64 29.73
C SER A 141 -1.71 22.04 29.68
N ARG A 142 -2.54 23.05 29.91
CA ARG A 142 -2.12 24.45 29.97
C ARG A 142 -1.82 24.83 31.42
N GLN A 143 -0.61 25.29 31.70
CA GLN A 143 -0.23 25.78 33.02
C GLN A 143 -0.48 27.30 33.08
N LEU A 144 -1.40 27.75 33.95
CA LEU A 144 -1.86 29.15 34.04
C LEU A 144 -1.04 30.02 35.02
N TYR A 145 0.07 29.51 35.57
CA TYR A 145 0.87 30.25 36.53
C TYR A 145 2.22 30.69 35.93
N LYS A 146 2.27 31.99 35.63
CA LYS A 146 3.44 32.85 35.36
C LYS A 146 4.18 32.79 34.03
N ASN A 147 3.96 31.80 33.16
CA ASN A 147 4.31 31.85 31.73
C ASN A 147 3.35 30.88 31.04
N GLU A 148 2.56 31.33 30.06
CA GLU A 148 1.66 30.44 29.31
C GLU A 148 2.47 29.33 28.62
N GLN A 149 2.67 28.22 29.34
CA GLN A 149 3.42 27.08 28.87
C GLN A 149 2.43 25.92 28.70
N THR A 150 2.30 25.49 27.46
CA THR A 150 1.53 24.31 27.09
C THR A 150 2.44 23.09 27.20
N TYR A 151 2.03 22.10 27.99
CA TYR A 151 2.73 20.81 28.09
C TYR A 151 1.89 19.74 27.39
N TYR A 152 2.57 18.88 26.63
CA TYR A 152 1.98 17.71 26.02
C TYR A 152 2.46 16.47 26.76
N SER A 153 1.53 15.65 27.25
CA SER A 153 1.84 14.38 27.92
C SER A 153 1.27 13.22 27.11
N GLU A 154 2.10 12.22 26.82
CA GLU A 154 1.68 10.96 26.22
C GLU A 154 1.31 9.96 27.31
N ILE A 155 0.08 9.45 27.28
CA ILE A 155 -0.40 8.46 28.23
C ILE A 155 -0.59 7.13 27.50
N PHE A 156 0.28 6.19 27.84
CA PHE A 156 0.14 4.78 27.52
C PHE A 156 -0.55 4.12 28.72
N SER A 157 -1.65 3.39 28.48
CA SER A 157 -2.17 2.39 29.44
C SER A 157 -3.14 2.82 30.55
N ILE A 158 -3.85 3.96 30.45
CA ILE A 158 -5.13 4.06 31.18
C ILE A 158 -6.19 3.43 30.28
N PRO A 159 -7.05 2.51 30.75
CA PRO A 159 -8.30 2.16 30.06
C PRO A 159 -9.27 3.35 30.11
N SER A 160 -8.82 4.55 29.74
CA SER A 160 -9.73 5.62 29.44
C SER A 160 -10.44 5.23 28.16
N LYS A 161 -11.76 5.37 28.14
CA LYS A 161 -12.65 4.97 27.04
C LYS A 161 -12.39 5.75 25.73
N THR A 162 -11.34 6.57 25.65
CA THR A 162 -11.24 7.72 24.75
C THR A 162 -9.83 7.94 24.19
N SER A 163 -9.08 6.89 23.84
CA SER A 163 -7.92 7.06 22.94
C SER A 163 -8.43 7.33 21.52
N PHE A 164 -8.31 8.59 21.10
CA PHE A 164 -8.69 9.04 19.77
C PHE A 164 -7.46 9.26 18.91
N ALA A 165 -7.55 8.84 17.65
CA ALA A 165 -6.55 9.19 16.68
C ALA A 165 -6.51 10.71 16.51
N PRO A 166 -5.33 11.32 16.38
CA PRO A 166 -5.21 12.74 16.10
C PRO A 166 -6.05 13.13 14.88
N CYS A 167 -6.94 14.10 15.06
CA CYS A 167 -7.86 14.60 14.04
C CYS A 167 -7.51 16.06 13.76
N TYR A 168 -6.36 16.30 13.13
CA TYR A 168 -6.01 17.62 12.63
C TYR A 168 -6.66 17.81 11.25
N ILE A 169 -7.35 18.93 11.08
CA ILE A 169 -7.82 19.39 9.78
C ILE A 169 -6.67 20.23 9.23
N VAL A 170 -5.99 19.72 8.20
CA VAL A 170 -4.96 20.50 7.50
C VAL A 170 -5.67 21.51 6.62
N ASP A 171 -5.28 22.77 6.72
CA ASP A 171 -5.70 23.79 5.77
C ASP A 171 -5.00 23.55 4.44
N VAL A 172 -5.77 23.21 3.42
CA VAL A 172 -5.28 22.94 2.05
C VAL A 172 -5.70 24.05 1.09
N SER A 173 -6.16 25.20 1.59
CA SER A 173 -6.62 26.32 0.75
C SER A 173 -5.53 26.88 -0.18
N GLU A 174 -4.27 26.77 0.23
CA GLU A 174 -3.10 27.21 -0.55
C GLU A 174 -2.51 26.10 -1.45
N GLU A 175 -3.05 24.87 -1.41
CA GLU A 175 -2.58 23.78 -2.28
C GLU A 175 -3.20 23.89 -3.68
N PRO A 176 -2.42 23.73 -4.76
CA PRO A 176 -2.95 23.76 -6.12
C PRO A 176 -3.93 22.61 -6.35
N MET A 177 -5.06 22.92 -6.99
CA MET A 177 -6.12 21.95 -7.25
C MET A 177 -5.59 20.81 -8.13
N PRO A 178 -5.87 19.53 -7.81
CA PRO A 178 -5.36 18.41 -8.60
C PRO A 178 -5.89 18.48 -10.03
N GLU A 179 -4.99 18.27 -11.00
CA GLU A 179 -5.34 18.22 -12.42
C GLU A 179 -6.34 17.09 -12.66
N GLN A 180 -7.54 17.43 -13.16
CA GLN A 180 -8.58 16.44 -13.45
C GLN A 180 -8.11 15.56 -14.61
N PRO A 181 -8.21 14.21 -14.51
CA PRO A 181 -7.87 13.35 -15.63
C PRO A 181 -8.85 13.63 -16.78
N GLU A 182 -8.31 13.97 -17.96
CA GLU A 182 -9.13 14.16 -19.16
C GLU A 182 -9.89 12.87 -19.47
N ARG A 183 -11.22 12.92 -19.32
CA ARG A 183 -12.08 11.84 -19.76
C ARG A 183 -12.08 11.87 -21.28
N LYS A 184 -11.40 10.90 -21.91
CA LYS A 184 -11.54 10.66 -23.35
C LYS A 184 -13.00 10.39 -23.63
N SER A 185 -13.69 11.33 -24.29
CA SER A 185 -15.02 11.07 -24.83
C SER A 185 -14.85 10.08 -25.99
N GLU A 186 -15.45 8.90 -25.84
CA GLU A 186 -15.65 8.02 -26.97
C GLU A 186 -16.58 8.75 -27.95
N LYS A 187 -16.04 9.10 -29.12
CA LYS A 187 -16.87 9.58 -30.23
C LYS A 187 -17.82 8.45 -30.60
N ALA A 188 -19.10 8.62 -30.31
CA ALA A 188 -20.15 7.81 -30.89
C ALA A 188 -20.07 7.96 -32.42
N PHE A 189 -19.61 6.90 -33.09
CA PHE A 189 -19.87 6.74 -34.51
C PHE A 189 -21.38 6.44 -34.65
N LEU A 190 -22.15 7.45 -35.09
CA LEU A 190 -23.45 7.20 -35.70
C LEU A 190 -23.19 6.53 -37.05
N ILE A 191 -23.76 5.34 -37.25
CA ILE A 191 -24.03 4.75 -38.57
C ILE A 191 -25.45 5.15 -38.96
#